data_AF-A0A6V8CIR5-F1
#
_entry.id   AF-A0A6V8CIR5-F1
#
_cell.length_a   1.000
_cell.length_b   1.000
_cell.length_c   1.000
_cell.angle_alpha   90.00
_cell.angle_beta   90.00
_cell.angle_gamma   90.00
#
_symmetry.space_group_name_H-M   'P 1'
#
loop_
_entity.id
_entity.type
_entity.pdbx_description
1 polymer ?
#
loop_
_entity_poly.entity_id
_entity_poly.type
_entity_poly.pdbx_seq_one_letter_code
_entity_poly.pdbx_strand_id
1 'polypeptide(L)'
;MNETEKQACAVQFWTLTQEDMNATPPADIPVKNSGEISTYCSNVETFSMGILQASATLNGGEVPQEAKNNITAAYNECMETDSAGGTGSLMLWIGTTVALLTTVLMVFNMLGMSVIPGDTQKISMIAGFVTAVLIGLGVLLWYMGLPDSGDASAGINVWLTLIGAVTAATSGLLIKMYGRSSN
;
A
#
# COMPACT_ATOMS: atom_id res chain seq x y z
N MET A 1 -7.16 -27.71 12.16
CA MET A 1 -6.29 -27.07 13.17
C MET A 1 -6.97 -27.08 14.51
N ASN A 2 -6.34 -27.70 15.50
CA ASN A 2 -6.67 -27.60 16.92
C ASN A 2 -6.28 -26.21 17.47
N GLU A 3 -6.88 -25.75 18.56
CA GLU A 3 -6.59 -24.45 19.22
C GLU A 3 -5.12 -24.28 19.59
N THR A 4 -4.44 -25.37 19.99
CA THR A 4 -3.01 -25.35 20.28
C THR A 4 -2.16 -25.03 19.05
N GLU A 5 -2.54 -25.54 17.88
CA GLU A 5 -1.84 -25.27 16.61
C GLU A 5 -2.06 -23.83 16.15
N LYS A 6 -3.27 -23.28 16.36
CA LYS A 6 -3.56 -21.88 16.07
C LYS A 6 -2.72 -20.94 16.92
N GLN A 7 -2.60 -21.21 18.22
CA GLN A 7 -1.76 -20.41 19.12
C GLN A 7 -0.28 -20.48 18.74
N ALA A 8 0.23 -21.66 18.41
CA ALA A 8 1.62 -21.80 17.95
C ALA A 8 1.89 -21.01 16.66
N CYS A 9 0.98 -21.08 15.69
CA CYS A 9 1.07 -20.32 14.45
C CYS A 9 0.99 -18.80 14.70
N ALA A 10 0.10 -18.36 15.60
CA ALA A 10 -0.03 -16.96 15.98
C ALA A 10 1.25 -16.42 16.65
N VAL A 11 1.88 -17.20 17.53
CA VAL A 11 3.17 -16.84 18.17
C VAL A 11 4.26 -16.70 17.12
N GLN A 12 4.40 -17.66 16.21
CA GLN A 12 5.42 -17.60 15.15
C GLN A 12 5.24 -16.38 14.25
N PHE A 13 4.01 -16.11 13.83
CA PHE A 13 3.71 -14.95 12.98
C PHE A 13 3.95 -13.63 13.73
N TRP A 14 3.62 -13.59 15.02
CA TRP A 14 3.92 -12.45 15.88
C TRP A 14 5.44 -12.20 15.93
N THR A 15 6.27 -13.22 16.19
CA THR A 15 7.73 -13.06 16.24
C THR A 15 8.31 -12.53 14.93
N LEU A 16 7.77 -12.96 13.78
CA LEU A 16 8.21 -12.45 12.47
C LEU A 16 7.81 -10.99 12.22
N THR A 17 6.85 -10.45 12.94
CA THR A 17 6.28 -9.10 12.70
C THR A 17 6.59 -8.11 13.82
N GLN A 18 7.42 -8.47 14.80
CA GLN A 18 7.85 -7.59 15.90
C GLN A 18 9.20 -6.95 15.62
N GLU A 19 9.41 -5.74 16.14
CA GLU A 19 10.69 -5.03 16.03
C GLU A 19 11.83 -5.74 16.76
N ASP A 20 11.54 -6.36 17.90
CA ASP A 20 12.48 -7.18 18.67
C ASP A 20 12.05 -8.65 18.60
N MET A 21 12.80 -9.46 17.83
CA MET A 21 12.57 -10.91 17.71
C MET A 21 12.74 -11.66 19.03
N ASN A 22 13.38 -11.05 20.04
CA ASN A 22 13.57 -11.62 21.37
C ASN A 22 12.49 -11.16 22.37
N ALA A 23 11.53 -10.34 21.94
CA ALA A 23 10.43 -9.92 22.78
C ALA A 23 9.55 -11.12 23.15
N THR A 24 9.01 -11.09 24.37
CA THR A 24 8.12 -12.14 24.85
C THR A 24 6.73 -11.95 24.23
N PRO A 25 6.13 -12.98 23.59
CA PRO A 25 4.79 -12.87 23.04
C PRO A 25 3.78 -12.45 24.12
N PRO A 26 2.89 -11.48 23.84
CA PRO A 26 1.83 -11.10 24.78
C PRO A 26 0.86 -12.26 24.98
N ALA A 27 0.19 -12.28 26.14
CA ALA A 27 -0.80 -13.30 26.47
C ALA A 27 -1.96 -13.34 25.46
N ASP A 28 -2.34 -12.19 24.93
CA ASP A 28 -3.30 -12.03 23.85
C ASP A 28 -2.58 -11.50 22.60
N ILE A 29 -2.32 -12.39 21.64
CA ILE A 29 -1.71 -11.98 20.37
C ILE A 29 -2.74 -11.17 19.58
N PRO A 30 -2.42 -9.93 19.19
CA PRO A 30 -3.36 -9.12 18.43
C PRO A 30 -3.64 -9.79 17.08
N VAL A 31 -4.92 -9.89 16.73
CA VAL A 31 -5.38 -10.46 15.44
C VAL A 31 -4.84 -9.65 14.25
N LYS A 32 -4.42 -8.41 14.47
CA LYS A 32 -3.81 -7.52 13.48
C LYS A 32 -2.55 -6.91 14.09
N ASN A 33 -1.38 -7.27 13.58
CA ASN A 33 -0.13 -6.61 13.94
C ASN A 33 0.08 -5.40 13.01
N SER A 34 0.46 -4.25 13.58
CA SER A 34 0.74 -3.00 12.88
C SER A 34 2.24 -2.77 12.64
N GLY A 35 3.06 -3.82 12.77
CA GLY A 35 4.49 -3.76 12.48
C GLY A 35 4.77 -3.36 11.03
N GLU A 36 5.94 -2.74 10.81
CA GLU A 36 6.37 -2.34 9.47
C GLU A 36 6.70 -3.58 8.61
N ILE A 37 6.39 -3.51 7.32
CA ILE A 37 6.70 -4.61 6.39
C ILE A 37 8.22 -4.79 6.25
N SER A 38 9.00 -3.71 6.32
CA SER A 38 10.47 -3.75 6.40
C SER A 38 10.99 -4.63 7.55
N THR A 39 10.39 -4.49 8.74
CA THR A 39 10.68 -5.34 9.91
C THR A 39 10.36 -6.80 9.63
N TYR A 40 9.22 -7.06 9.00
CA TYR A 40 8.86 -8.41 8.57
C TYR A 40 9.87 -9.00 7.58
N CYS A 41 10.25 -8.26 6.53
CA CYS A 41 11.23 -8.71 5.54
C CYS A 41 12.58 -9.07 6.21
N SER A 42 13.06 -8.21 7.11
CA SER A 42 14.33 -8.42 7.84
C SER A 42 14.27 -9.62 8.80
N ASN A 43 13.15 -9.78 9.52
CA ASN A 43 12.97 -10.90 10.43
C ASN A 43 12.89 -12.24 9.69
N VAL A 44 12.21 -12.28 8.54
CA VAL A 44 12.12 -13.47 7.69
C VAL A 44 13.49 -13.85 7.13
N GLU A 45 14.30 -12.88 6.68
CA GLU A 45 15.68 -13.12 6.25
C GLU A 45 16.51 -13.73 7.39
N THR A 46 16.49 -13.07 8.56
CA THR A 46 17.23 -13.47 9.76
C THR A 46 16.85 -14.88 10.21
N PHE A 47 15.55 -15.18 10.26
CA PHE A 47 15.04 -16.49 10.63
C PHE A 47 15.45 -17.57 9.63
N SER A 48 15.32 -17.30 8.33
CA SER A 48 15.65 -18.24 7.26
C SER A 48 17.14 -18.56 7.23
N MET A 49 18.00 -17.55 7.38
CA MET A 49 19.45 -17.71 7.49
C MET A 49 19.83 -18.49 8.75
N GLY A 50 19.17 -18.22 9.89
CA GLY A 50 19.38 -18.93 11.14
C GLY A 50 19.06 -20.43 11.02
N ILE A 51 17.94 -20.80 10.39
CA ILE A 51 17.58 -22.20 10.13
C ILE A 51 18.59 -22.87 9.20
N LEU A 52 18.99 -22.21 8.12
CA LEU A 52 19.99 -22.75 7.20
C LEU A 52 21.32 -22.98 7.91
N GLN A 53 21.77 -22.03 8.72
CA GLN A 53 23.03 -22.15 9.45
C GLN A 53 22.97 -23.25 10.52
N ALA A 54 21.84 -23.38 11.23
CA ALA A 54 21.63 -24.46 12.17
C ALA A 54 21.63 -25.83 11.49
N SER A 55 20.93 -25.96 10.36
CA SER A 55 20.88 -27.24 9.61
C SER A 55 22.23 -27.63 9.01
N ALA A 56 23.01 -26.67 8.48
CA ALA A 56 24.37 -26.91 8.02
C ALA A 56 25.28 -27.37 9.16
N THR A 57 25.20 -26.71 10.33
CA THR A 57 25.96 -27.07 11.52
C THR A 57 25.63 -28.48 12.02
N LEU A 58 24.35 -28.85 12.05
CA LEU A 58 23.90 -30.19 12.45
C LEU A 58 24.35 -31.28 11.47
N ASN A 59 24.43 -30.95 10.17
CA ASN A 59 24.86 -31.87 9.12
C ASN A 59 26.39 -31.85 8.90
N GLY A 60 27.15 -31.10 9.70
CA GLY A 60 28.61 -30.99 9.58
C GLY A 60 29.08 -30.37 8.26
N GLY A 61 28.22 -29.60 7.59
CA GLY A 61 28.48 -28.97 6.30
C GLY A 61 28.44 -27.45 6.38
N GLU A 62 28.66 -26.81 5.24
CA GLU A 62 28.51 -25.37 5.07
C GLU A 62 27.17 -25.05 4.41
N VAL A 63 26.62 -23.86 4.70
CA VAL A 63 25.39 -23.39 4.05
C VAL A 63 25.68 -23.16 2.56
N PRO A 64 24.95 -23.81 1.62
CA PRO A 64 25.13 -23.61 0.19
C PRO A 64 24.99 -22.13 -0.20
N GLN A 65 25.92 -21.62 -0.99
CA GLN A 65 25.91 -20.21 -1.39
C GLN A 65 24.66 -19.84 -2.21
N GLU A 66 24.15 -20.76 -3.03
CA GLU A 66 22.90 -20.60 -3.75
C GLU A 66 21.71 -20.36 -2.81
N ALA A 67 21.63 -21.10 -1.70
CA ALA A 67 20.55 -20.95 -0.73
C ALA A 67 20.61 -19.57 -0.03
N LYS A 68 21.81 -19.07 0.27
CA LYS A 68 22.00 -17.70 0.80
C LYS A 68 21.55 -16.66 -0.22
N ASN A 69 22.01 -16.80 -1.46
CA ASN A 69 21.67 -15.87 -2.54
C ASN A 69 20.15 -15.83 -2.78
N ASN A 70 19.47 -16.96 -2.72
CA ASN A 70 18.02 -17.03 -2.88
C ASN A 70 17.28 -16.30 -1.74
N ILE A 71 17.73 -16.46 -0.49
CA ILE A 71 17.15 -15.72 0.64
C ILE A 71 17.37 -14.22 0.49
N THR A 72 18.59 -13.79 0.14
CA THR A 72 18.89 -12.37 -0.07
C THR A 72 18.11 -11.79 -1.24
N ALA A 73 17.89 -12.56 -2.31
CA ALA A 73 17.02 -12.15 -3.42
C ALA A 73 15.57 -11.95 -2.95
N ALA A 74 15.00 -12.91 -2.22
CA ALA A 74 13.65 -12.79 -1.67
C ALA A 74 13.51 -11.63 -0.67
N TYR A 75 14.55 -11.36 0.13
CA TYR A 75 14.60 -10.19 1.01
C TYR A 75 14.57 -8.88 0.20
N ASN A 76 15.38 -8.77 -0.85
CA ASN A 76 15.41 -7.58 -1.70
C ASN A 76 14.06 -7.34 -2.39
N GLU A 77 13.44 -8.39 -2.93
CA GLU A 77 12.10 -8.31 -3.54
C GLU A 77 11.03 -7.84 -2.54
N CYS A 78 11.11 -8.31 -1.28
CA CYS A 78 10.23 -7.89 -0.19
C CYS A 78 10.40 -6.40 0.13
N MET A 79 11.65 -5.91 0.22
CA MET A 79 11.97 -4.51 0.50
C MET A 79 11.57 -3.58 -0.64
N GLU A 80 11.75 -4.00 -1.89
CA GLU A 80 11.30 -3.24 -3.07
C GLU A 80 9.77 -3.12 -3.09
N THR A 81 9.06 -4.20 -2.76
CA THR A 81 7.60 -4.22 -2.66
C THR A 81 7.08 -3.28 -1.56
N ASP A 82 7.72 -3.24 -0.40
CA ASP A 82 7.37 -2.31 0.69
C ASP A 82 7.54 -0.84 0.25
N SER A 83 8.69 -0.53 -0.36
CA SER A 83 9.01 0.80 -0.89
C SER A 83 7.99 1.27 -1.95
N ALA A 84 7.61 0.37 -2.88
CA ALA A 84 6.59 0.63 -3.88
C ALA A 84 5.21 0.87 -3.26
N GLY A 85 4.86 0.06 -2.25
CA GLY A 85 3.62 0.21 -1.47
C GLY A 85 3.55 1.56 -0.75
N GLY A 86 4.64 1.98 -0.10
CA GLY A 86 4.73 3.28 0.58
C GLY A 86 4.58 4.46 -0.39
N THR A 87 5.29 4.42 -1.52
CA THR A 87 5.22 5.48 -2.54
C THR A 87 3.84 5.56 -3.19
N GLY A 88 3.24 4.41 -3.54
CA GLY A 88 1.89 4.34 -4.08
C GLY A 88 0.84 4.86 -3.10
N SER A 89 0.93 4.47 -1.83
CA SER A 89 0.02 4.93 -0.76
C SER A 89 0.05 6.45 -0.60
N LEU A 90 1.25 7.06 -0.58
CA LEU A 90 1.41 8.50 -0.42
C LEU A 90 0.75 9.27 -1.57
N MET A 91 0.93 8.83 -2.82
CA MET A 91 0.27 9.45 -3.98
C MET A 91 -1.26 9.32 -3.92
N LEU A 92 -1.77 8.19 -3.47
CA LEU A 92 -3.21 7.99 -3.28
C LEU A 92 -3.78 8.90 -2.18
N TRP A 93 -3.05 9.13 -1.10
CA TRP A 93 -3.44 10.07 -0.05
C TRP A 93 -3.50 11.52 -0.53
N ILE A 94 -2.54 11.95 -1.35
CA ILE A 94 -2.57 13.27 -1.98
C ILE A 94 -3.81 13.40 -2.88
N GLY A 95 -4.05 12.41 -3.76
CA GLY A 95 -5.22 12.38 -4.63
C GLY A 95 -6.55 12.42 -3.84
N THR A 96 -6.63 11.65 -2.76
CA THR A 96 -7.81 11.60 -1.88
C THR A 96 -8.07 12.94 -1.21
N THR A 97 -7.02 13.62 -0.73
CA THR A 97 -7.15 14.94 -0.08
C THR A 97 -7.65 15.99 -1.07
N VAL A 98 -7.13 15.99 -2.29
CA VAL A 98 -7.59 16.90 -3.36
C VAL A 98 -9.06 16.62 -3.70
N ALA A 99 -9.46 15.34 -3.79
CA ALA A 99 -10.85 14.96 -4.04
C ALA A 99 -11.81 15.45 -2.94
N LEU A 100 -11.40 15.27 -1.66
CA LEU A 100 -12.18 15.73 -0.51
C LEU A 100 -12.33 17.25 -0.49
N LEU A 101 -11.24 17.99 -0.68
CA LEU A 101 -11.27 19.46 -0.74
C LEU A 101 -12.20 19.95 -1.86
N THR A 102 -12.14 19.32 -3.02
CA THR A 102 -13.01 19.65 -4.16
C THR A 102 -14.48 19.42 -3.83
N THR A 103 -14.78 18.31 -3.17
CA THR A 103 -16.15 17.97 -2.75
C THR A 103 -16.68 19.00 -1.76
N VAL A 104 -15.86 19.40 -0.78
CA VAL A 104 -16.21 20.45 0.19
C VAL A 104 -16.49 21.79 -0.51
N LEU A 105 -15.65 22.20 -1.46
CA LEU A 105 -15.86 23.42 -2.24
C LEU A 105 -17.15 23.39 -3.07
N MET A 106 -17.49 22.23 -3.64
CA MET A 106 -18.73 22.03 -4.38
C MET A 106 -19.96 22.19 -3.46
N VAL A 107 -19.92 21.62 -2.25
CA VAL A 107 -21.00 21.74 -1.26
C VAL A 107 -21.17 23.19 -0.80
N PHE A 108 -20.08 23.91 -0.53
CA PHE A 108 -20.17 25.32 -0.16
C PHE A 108 -20.80 26.20 -1.26
N ASN A 109 -20.49 25.91 -2.52
CA ASN A 109 -21.13 26.57 -3.66
C ASN A 109 -22.65 26.29 -3.70
N MET A 110 -23.08 25.05 -3.46
CA MET A 110 -24.52 24.71 -3.38
C MET A 110 -25.24 25.43 -2.23
N LEU A 111 -24.54 25.71 -1.13
CA LEU A 111 -25.08 26.43 0.02
C LEU A 111 -25.06 27.96 -0.15
N GLY A 112 -24.63 28.47 -1.30
CA GLY A 112 -24.53 29.91 -1.57
C GLY A 112 -23.42 30.61 -0.79
N MET A 113 -22.53 29.86 -0.13
CA MET A 113 -21.36 30.40 0.56
C MET A 113 -20.23 30.54 -0.46
N SER A 114 -20.03 31.75 -0.97
CA SER A 114 -18.93 32.06 -1.89
C SER A 114 -17.62 32.19 -1.11
N VAL A 115 -16.97 31.06 -0.83
CA VAL A 115 -15.74 31.00 -0.03
C VAL A 115 -14.48 31.35 -0.84
N ILE A 116 -14.56 31.31 -2.18
CA ILE A 116 -13.45 31.63 -3.08
C ILE A 116 -13.92 32.70 -4.08
N PRO A 117 -13.21 33.85 -4.21
CA PRO A 117 -13.48 34.84 -5.25
C PRO A 117 -13.01 34.29 -6.60
N GLY A 118 -13.88 33.53 -7.25
CA GLY A 118 -13.60 32.88 -8.53
C GLY A 118 -14.71 31.90 -8.89
N ASP A 119 -14.78 31.58 -10.18
CA ASP A 119 -15.74 30.65 -10.76
C ASP A 119 -15.46 29.23 -10.21
N THR A 120 -16.01 28.93 -9.04
CA THR A 120 -15.82 27.67 -8.26
C THR A 120 -16.12 26.42 -9.09
N GLN A 121 -16.94 26.59 -10.13
CA GLN A 121 -17.24 25.57 -11.12
C GLN A 121 -16.03 25.19 -11.99
N LYS A 122 -15.20 26.17 -12.38
CA LYS A 122 -13.94 25.93 -13.13
C LYS A 122 -12.89 25.27 -12.26
N ILE A 123 -12.82 25.64 -10.97
CA ILE A 123 -11.92 25.01 -9.99
C ILE A 123 -12.31 23.54 -9.80
N SER A 124 -13.60 23.26 -9.64
CA SER A 124 -14.12 21.89 -9.48
C SER A 124 -13.89 21.03 -10.73
N MET A 125 -14.03 21.61 -11.92
CA MET A 125 -13.73 20.95 -13.19
C MET A 125 -12.26 20.51 -13.27
N ILE A 126 -11.32 21.41 -13.00
CA ILE A 126 -9.88 21.13 -13.07
C ILE A 126 -9.50 20.10 -12.02
N ALA A 127 -10.07 20.20 -10.81
CA ALA A 127 -9.74 19.31 -9.72
C ALA A 127 -10.16 17.85 -9.96
N GLY A 128 -11.26 17.60 -10.69
CA GLY A 128 -11.65 16.23 -11.10
C GLY A 128 -10.62 15.55 -12.00
N PHE A 129 -10.11 16.27 -13.00
CA PHE A 129 -9.04 15.77 -13.88
C PHE A 129 -7.71 15.61 -13.14
N VAL A 130 -7.34 16.59 -12.30
CA VAL A 130 -6.11 16.52 -11.48
C VAL A 130 -6.15 15.31 -10.54
N THR A 131 -7.28 15.07 -9.89
CA THR A 131 -7.47 13.90 -9.02
C THR A 131 -7.32 12.60 -9.80
N ALA A 132 -7.93 12.47 -10.98
CA ALA A 132 -7.81 11.27 -11.80
C ALA A 132 -6.36 11.00 -12.25
N VAL A 133 -5.63 12.05 -12.65
CA VAL A 133 -4.22 11.96 -13.04
C VAL A 133 -3.36 11.55 -11.84
N LEU A 134 -3.56 12.15 -10.67
CA LEU A 134 -2.80 11.81 -9.46
C LEU A 134 -3.03 10.35 -9.03
N ILE A 135 -4.29 9.88 -9.06
CA ILE A 135 -4.61 8.48 -8.73
C ILE A 135 -4.00 7.53 -9.77
N GLY A 136 -4.10 7.85 -11.06
CA GLY A 136 -3.51 7.06 -12.13
C GLY A 136 -1.98 6.99 -12.04
N LEU A 137 -1.32 8.12 -11.72
CA LEU A 137 0.12 8.16 -11.46
C LEU A 137 0.51 7.37 -10.22
N GLY A 138 -0.30 7.39 -9.16
CA GLY A 138 -0.06 6.57 -7.97
C GLY A 138 -0.06 5.06 -8.27
N VAL A 139 -1.02 4.59 -9.08
CA VAL A 139 -1.07 3.19 -9.52
C VAL A 139 0.09 2.86 -10.45
N LEU A 140 0.47 3.77 -11.35
CA LEU A 140 1.60 3.57 -12.27
C LEU A 140 2.93 3.48 -11.52
N LEU A 141 3.18 4.39 -10.57
CA LEU A 141 4.40 4.39 -9.76
C LEU A 141 4.48 3.16 -8.86
N TRP A 142 3.34 2.72 -8.30
CA TRP A 142 3.27 1.45 -7.58
C TRP A 142 3.64 0.27 -8.49
N TYR A 143 3.05 0.20 -9.70
CA TYR A 143 3.33 -0.88 -10.65
C TYR A 143 4.80 -0.90 -11.10
N MET A 144 5.40 0.26 -11.36
CA MET A 144 6.81 0.37 -11.74
C MET A 144 7.78 0.01 -10.61
N GLY A 145 7.33 0.07 -9.35
CA GLY A 145 8.13 -0.29 -8.19
C GLY A 145 8.01 -1.76 -7.80
N LEU A 146 7.12 -2.53 -8.45
CA LEU A 146 7.02 -3.97 -8.18
C LEU A 146 8.23 -4.70 -8.77
N PRO A 147 8.74 -5.74 -8.10
CA PRO A 147 9.81 -6.58 -8.63
C PRO A 147 9.36 -7.35 -9.88
N ASP A 148 10.25 -7.51 -10.86
CA ASP A 148 10.00 -8.20 -12.15
C ASP A 148 9.66 -9.70 -11.99
N SER A 149 9.91 -10.28 -10.82
CA SER A 149 9.83 -11.72 -10.54
C SER A 149 8.41 -12.24 -10.26
N GLY A 150 7.41 -11.38 -10.12
CA GLY A 150 6.07 -11.76 -9.69
C GLY A 150 5.01 -11.53 -10.76
N ASP A 151 4.15 -12.53 -10.98
CA ASP A 151 2.84 -12.35 -11.60
C ASP A 151 2.10 -11.24 -10.82
N ALA A 152 2.22 -9.99 -11.27
CA ALA A 152 1.58 -8.84 -10.67
C ALA A 152 0.08 -8.87 -11.04
N SER A 153 -0.60 -9.92 -10.60
CA SER A 153 -2.03 -10.08 -10.70
C SER A 153 -2.64 -8.95 -9.88
N ALA A 154 -3.06 -7.90 -10.58
CA ALA A 154 -3.66 -6.72 -9.99
C ALA A 154 -4.88 -7.14 -9.16
N GLY A 155 -4.71 -7.14 -7.84
CA GLY A 155 -5.78 -7.46 -6.90
C GLY A 155 -6.96 -6.50 -7.06
N ILE A 156 -8.13 -6.88 -6.53
CA ILE A 156 -9.37 -6.10 -6.68
C ILE A 156 -9.23 -4.62 -6.27
N ASN A 157 -8.32 -4.30 -5.34
CA ASN A 157 -8.04 -2.94 -4.90
C ASN A 157 -7.48 -2.05 -6.03
N VAL A 158 -6.66 -2.60 -6.92
CA VAL A 158 -6.13 -1.86 -8.09
C VAL A 158 -7.28 -1.51 -9.03
N TRP A 159 -8.17 -2.46 -9.31
CA TRP A 159 -9.36 -2.24 -10.14
C TRP A 159 -10.30 -1.20 -9.53
N LEU A 160 -10.55 -1.27 -8.23
CA LEU A 160 -11.35 -0.26 -7.52
C LEU A 160 -10.73 1.14 -7.61
N THR A 161 -9.40 1.22 -7.48
CA THR A 161 -8.67 2.50 -7.58
C THR A 161 -8.77 3.08 -9.00
N LEU A 162 -8.64 2.25 -10.03
CA LEU A 162 -8.82 2.66 -11.44
C LEU A 162 -10.26 3.10 -11.73
N ILE A 163 -11.26 2.38 -11.23
CA ILE A 163 -12.68 2.79 -11.35
C ILE A 163 -12.89 4.15 -10.67
N GLY A 164 -12.28 4.39 -9.51
CA GLY A 164 -12.29 5.68 -8.84
C GLY A 164 -11.68 6.80 -9.70
N ALA A 165 -10.53 6.56 -10.32
CA ALA A 165 -9.90 7.51 -11.23
C ALA A 165 -10.78 7.82 -12.46
N VAL A 166 -11.40 6.80 -13.07
CA VAL A 166 -12.33 6.99 -14.19
C VAL A 166 -13.57 7.77 -13.76
N THR A 167 -14.10 7.49 -12.57
CA THR A 167 -15.25 8.22 -12.01
C THR A 167 -14.91 9.69 -11.75
N ALA A 168 -13.72 9.98 -11.24
CA ALA A 168 -13.25 11.35 -11.04
C ALA A 168 -13.08 12.10 -12.38
N ALA A 169 -12.51 11.45 -13.40
CA ALA A 169 -12.35 12.03 -14.73
C ALA A 169 -13.70 12.28 -15.43
N THR A 170 -14.62 11.32 -15.35
CA THR A 170 -15.98 11.47 -15.91
C THR A 170 -16.77 12.56 -15.20
N SER A 171 -16.64 12.68 -13.87
CA SER A 171 -17.22 13.79 -13.11
C SER A 171 -16.68 15.15 -13.59
N GLY A 172 -15.35 15.29 -13.73
CA GLY A 172 -14.74 16.51 -14.27
C GLY A 172 -15.21 16.85 -15.69
N LEU A 173 -15.40 15.84 -16.55
CA LEU A 173 -15.94 15.99 -17.90
C LEU A 173 -17.41 16.42 -17.88
N LEU A 174 -18.24 15.84 -17.02
CA LEU A 174 -19.65 16.21 -16.87
C LEU A 174 -19.81 17.65 -16.39
N ILE A 175 -18.97 18.10 -15.45
CA ILE A 175 -18.95 19.51 -14.99
C ILE A 175 -18.54 20.44 -16.14
N LYS A 176 -17.61 20.03 -17.02
CA LYS A 176 -17.25 20.80 -18.21
C LYS A 176 -18.40 20.93 -19.21
N MET A 177 -19.14 19.85 -19.46
CA MET A 177 -20.18 19.80 -20.50
C MET A 177 -21.54 20.36 -20.03
N TYR A 178 -21.92 20.07 -18.79
CA TYR A 178 -23.25 20.38 -18.24
C TYR A 178 -23.22 21.35 -17.07
N GLY A 179 -22.05 21.77 -16.62
CA GLY A 179 -21.91 22.87 -15.68
C GLY A 179 -22.37 24.17 -16.35
N ARG A 180 -23.66 24.46 -16.22
CA ARG A 180 -24.24 25.71 -16.69
C ARG A 180 -23.88 26.81 -15.68
N SER A 181 -23.24 27.87 -16.16
CA SER A 181 -23.17 29.15 -15.45
C SER A 181 -24.61 29.63 -15.22
N SER A 182 -25.08 29.52 -13.98
CA SER A 182 -26.33 30.11 -13.54
C SER A 182 -26.01 31.41 -12.82
N ASN A 183 -26.05 32.50 -13.60
CA ASN A 183 -25.97 33.92 -13.26
C ASN A 183 -24.61 34.47 -12.80
#